data_AF-A0A3G1TX07-F1
#
_entry.id   AF-A0A3G1TX07-F1
#
_cell.length_a   1.000
_cell.length_b   1.000
_cell.length_c   1.000
_cell.angle_alpha   90.00
_cell.angle_beta   90.00
_cell.angle_gamma   90.00
#
_symmetry.space_group_name_H-M   'P 1'
#
loop_
_entity.id
_entity.type
_entity.pdbx_description
1 polymer ?
#
loop_
_entity_poly.entity_id
_entity_poly.type
_entity_poly.pdbx_seq_one_letter_code
_entity_poly.pdbx_strand_id
1 'polypeptide(L)'
;MIKKSIISICVLVLLSGYKWKCLWPRSKQRDFISQVLGTKNFKEDNDDIAEIISSINAESSNQVTGNNAQQEEYVDVKHEQFLQAIHRKHKVYFATEKFDLSEESKRVLRAQSAWLKNNPDVKIIIEGHCDERGTREYNLALGKKRADAVKQFLVTLGVSRDKIETTSYGKDKPEVEVTKDNKEEAYRLNRRSVTIIKSNIA
;
A
#
# COMPACT_ATOMS: atom_id res chain seq x y z
N MET A 1 27.25 -15.27 15.73
CA MET A 1 25.94 -15.26 15.03
C MET A 1 26.00 -14.42 13.75
N ILE A 2 26.76 -14.83 12.73
CA ILE A 2 26.79 -14.17 11.40
C ILE A 2 26.69 -15.18 10.23
N LYS A 3 26.75 -16.50 10.48
CA LYS A 3 26.86 -17.50 9.40
C LYS A 3 25.53 -17.95 8.75
N LYS A 4 24.35 -17.62 9.30
CA LYS A 4 23.05 -18.03 8.73
C LYS A 4 22.49 -17.10 7.65
N SER A 5 22.97 -15.85 7.58
CA SER A 5 22.39 -14.84 6.68
C SER A 5 22.98 -14.88 5.26
N ILE A 6 24.23 -15.33 5.10
CA ILE A 6 24.88 -15.44 3.78
C ILE A 6 24.38 -16.67 2.99
N ILE A 7 23.97 -17.73 3.67
CA ILE A 7 23.54 -19.00 3.05
C ILE A 7 22.14 -18.86 2.40
N SER A 8 21.24 -18.05 2.98
CA SER A 8 19.88 -17.86 2.46
C SER A 8 19.86 -17.07 1.14
N ILE A 9 20.75 -16.09 0.99
CA ILE A 9 20.86 -15.28 -0.23
C ILE A 9 21.42 -16.11 -1.40
N CYS A 10 22.40 -17.00 -1.15
CA CYS A 10 22.98 -17.83 -2.21
C CYS A 10 22.00 -18.88 -2.78
N VAL A 11 21.09 -19.45 -1.97
CA VAL A 11 20.14 -20.48 -2.44
C VAL A 11 18.98 -19.86 -3.25
N LEU A 12 18.48 -18.70 -2.85
CA LEU A 12 17.43 -17.96 -3.58
C LEU A 12 17.93 -17.42 -4.93
N VAL A 13 19.21 -17.04 -5.02
CA VAL A 13 19.82 -16.60 -6.29
C VAL A 13 20.03 -17.77 -7.26
N LEU A 14 20.19 -19.01 -6.76
CA LEU A 14 20.35 -20.20 -7.60
C LEU A 14 19.03 -20.78 -8.15
N LEU A 15 17.91 -20.57 -7.46
CA LEU A 15 16.58 -21.03 -7.90
C LEU A 15 15.82 -20.03 -8.79
N SER A 16 16.28 -18.77 -8.88
CA SER A 16 15.60 -17.68 -9.61
C SER A 16 16.04 -17.49 -11.07
N GLY A 17 16.79 -18.42 -11.66
CA GLY A 17 17.00 -18.47 -13.11
C GLY A 17 17.84 -17.34 -13.73
N TYR A 18 18.58 -16.57 -12.93
CA TYR A 18 19.52 -15.58 -13.47
C TYR A 18 20.64 -16.29 -14.25
N LYS A 19 20.82 -15.89 -15.51
CA LYS A 19 21.74 -16.50 -16.48
C LYS A 19 23.18 -16.09 -16.18
N TRP A 20 23.82 -16.73 -15.20
CA TRP A 20 25.26 -16.58 -14.97
C TRP A 20 26.01 -17.45 -15.99
N LYS A 21 26.69 -16.82 -16.95
CA LYS A 21 27.70 -17.51 -17.77
C LYS A 21 28.87 -17.90 -16.84
N CYS A 22 28.81 -19.15 -16.40
CA CYS A 22 29.89 -20.07 -16.02
C CYS A 22 31.05 -19.56 -15.15
N LEU A 23 31.26 -20.22 -14.01
CA LEU A 23 32.61 -20.63 -13.64
C LEU A 23 32.72 -22.03 -13.01
N TRP A 24 31.62 -22.80 -12.90
CA TRP A 24 31.70 -24.21 -12.46
C TRP A 24 30.82 -25.16 -13.30
N PRO A 25 31.32 -26.38 -13.61
CA PRO A 25 30.51 -27.46 -14.18
C PRO A 25 29.38 -27.88 -13.23
N ARG A 26 28.22 -28.27 -13.77
CA ARG A 26 27.02 -28.71 -13.02
C ARG A 26 27.30 -29.86 -12.02
N SER A 27 28.29 -30.71 -12.30
CA SER A 27 28.70 -31.78 -11.37
C SER A 27 29.25 -31.21 -10.05
N LYS A 28 30.09 -30.18 -10.12
CA LYS A 28 30.69 -29.54 -8.93
C LYS A 28 29.68 -28.75 -8.10
N GLN A 29 28.61 -28.27 -8.71
CA GLN A 29 27.51 -27.60 -8.01
C GLN A 29 26.74 -28.60 -7.12
N ARG A 30 26.48 -29.82 -7.63
CA ARG A 30 25.76 -30.87 -6.89
C ARG A 30 26.58 -31.40 -5.72
N ASP A 31 27.88 -31.60 -5.91
CA ASP A 31 28.78 -32.05 -4.85
C ASP A 31 28.86 -31.03 -3.71
N PHE A 32 28.90 -29.73 -4.04
CA PHE A 32 28.92 -28.66 -3.05
C PHE A 32 27.63 -28.60 -2.24
N ILE A 33 26.46 -28.76 -2.88
CA ILE A 33 25.16 -28.79 -2.18
C ILE A 33 25.06 -30.02 -1.26
N SER A 34 25.51 -31.19 -1.73
CA SER A 34 25.56 -32.42 -0.94
C SER A 34 26.46 -32.29 0.30
N GLN A 35 27.62 -31.63 0.16
CA GLN A 35 28.57 -31.42 1.26
C GLN A 35 28.09 -30.36 2.28
N VAL A 36 27.29 -29.37 1.85
CA VAL A 36 26.71 -28.33 2.73
C VAL A 36 25.48 -28.84 3.50
N LEU A 37 24.67 -29.69 2.88
CA LEU A 37 23.41 -30.19 3.46
C LEU A 37 23.56 -31.56 4.15
N GLY A 38 24.69 -32.26 3.94
CA GLY A 38 25.01 -33.49 4.69
C GLY A 38 24.11 -34.69 4.38
N THR A 39 23.47 -34.73 3.22
CA THR A 39 22.53 -35.80 2.84
C THR A 39 23.17 -36.76 1.84
N LYS A 40 23.25 -38.05 2.19
CA LYS A 40 23.72 -39.12 1.28
C LYS A 40 22.70 -39.36 0.15
N ASN A 41 23.21 -39.43 -1.08
CA ASN A 41 22.62 -40.00 -2.31
C ASN A 41 21.10 -40.23 -2.34
N PHE A 42 20.39 -39.34 -3.02
CA PHE A 42 19.02 -39.60 -3.48
C PHE A 42 19.09 -40.41 -4.79
N LYS A 43 18.62 -41.66 -4.76
CA LYS A 43 18.21 -42.39 -5.97
C LYS A 43 16.78 -41.94 -6.30
N GLU A 44 16.54 -41.60 -7.55
CA GLU A 44 15.20 -41.28 -8.07
C GLU A 44 14.42 -42.58 -8.26
N ASP A 45 13.72 -43.02 -7.22
CA ASP A 45 12.69 -44.05 -7.36
C ASP A 45 11.34 -43.33 -7.23
N ASN A 46 10.64 -43.18 -8.36
CA ASN A 46 9.46 -42.31 -8.56
C ASN A 46 8.16 -42.83 -7.93
N ASP A 47 8.18 -44.01 -7.29
CA ASP A 47 6.95 -44.67 -6.82
C ASP A 47 6.53 -44.22 -5.41
N ASP A 48 7.45 -43.68 -4.60
CA ASP A 48 7.16 -43.18 -3.26
C ASP A 48 6.54 -41.75 -3.27
N ILE A 49 6.70 -41.01 -4.36
CA ILE A 49 6.20 -39.62 -4.49
C ILE A 49 4.68 -39.60 -4.66
N ALA A 50 4.10 -40.63 -5.29
CA ALA A 50 2.65 -40.69 -5.54
C ALA A 50 1.84 -40.95 -4.25
N GLU A 51 2.36 -41.74 -3.32
CA GLU A 51 1.70 -42.05 -2.04
C GLU A 51 1.79 -40.88 -1.05
N ILE A 52 2.86 -40.09 -1.13
CA ILE A 52 3.01 -38.84 -0.37
C ILE A 52 2.01 -37.77 -0.87
N ILE A 53 1.77 -37.68 -2.19
CA ILE A 53 0.81 -36.73 -2.76
C ILE A 53 -0.64 -37.12 -2.41
N SER A 54 -0.98 -38.42 -2.35
CA SER A 54 -2.33 -38.86 -1.99
C SER A 54 -2.67 -38.59 -0.51
N SER A 55 -1.69 -38.73 0.39
CA SER A 55 -1.85 -38.45 1.81
C SER A 55 -1.96 -36.95 2.12
N ILE A 56 -1.24 -36.08 1.38
CA ILE A 56 -1.39 -34.61 1.46
C ILE A 56 -2.80 -34.15 1.03
N ASN A 57 -3.38 -34.80 0.03
CA ASN A 57 -4.70 -34.43 -0.50
C ASN A 57 -5.87 -34.89 0.40
N ALA A 58 -5.67 -35.87 1.28
CA ALA A 58 -6.69 -36.34 2.21
C ALA A 58 -6.88 -35.42 3.42
N GLU A 59 -5.81 -34.78 3.90
CA GLU A 59 -5.85 -33.84 5.04
C GLU A 59 -6.43 -32.45 4.69
N SER A 60 -6.55 -32.13 3.40
CA SER A 60 -7.07 -30.83 2.93
C SER A 60 -8.60 -30.75 2.84
N SER A 61 -9.34 -31.77 3.30
CA SER A 61 -10.79 -31.90 3.09
C SER A 61 -11.68 -31.30 4.20
N ASN A 62 -11.11 -30.62 5.20
CA ASN A 62 -11.91 -30.11 6.32
C ASN A 62 -11.61 -28.65 6.68
N GLN A 63 -11.81 -27.73 5.74
CA GLN A 63 -12.32 -26.37 5.97
C GLN A 63 -12.84 -25.81 4.63
N VAL A 64 -14.07 -26.14 4.26
CA VAL A 64 -14.83 -25.35 3.27
C VAL A 64 -15.86 -24.54 4.05
N THR A 65 -15.56 -23.27 4.33
CA THR A 65 -16.58 -22.22 4.33
C THR A 65 -15.94 -20.93 3.81
N GLY A 66 -16.45 -20.44 2.68
CA GLY A 66 -16.18 -19.09 2.17
C GLY A 66 -15.24 -19.03 0.97
N ASN A 67 -15.82 -18.96 -0.22
CA ASN A 67 -15.16 -18.38 -1.39
C ASN A 67 -14.63 -16.98 -1.05
N ASN A 68 -13.35 -16.70 -1.35
CA ASN A 68 -12.72 -15.40 -1.68
C ASN A 68 -11.28 -15.33 -1.12
N ALA A 69 -10.33 -15.97 -1.81
CA ALA A 69 -8.90 -15.87 -1.53
C ALA A 69 -8.12 -15.20 -2.69
N GLN A 70 -8.82 -14.51 -3.60
CA GLN A 70 -8.24 -13.66 -4.66
C GLN A 70 -8.52 -12.17 -4.47
N GLN A 71 -9.08 -11.78 -3.32
CA GLN A 71 -9.34 -10.39 -2.93
C GLN A 71 -8.52 -10.10 -1.67
N GLU A 72 -7.25 -9.71 -1.81
CA GLU A 72 -6.51 -8.97 -0.76
C GLU A 72 -5.11 -8.48 -1.21
N GLU A 73 -4.64 -8.81 -2.42
CA GLU A 73 -3.37 -8.30 -2.99
C GLU A 73 -3.58 -7.55 -4.33
N TYR A 74 -4.63 -6.72 -4.42
CA TYR A 74 -4.76 -5.66 -5.43
C TYR A 74 -4.49 -4.32 -4.74
N VAL A 75 -3.25 -4.09 -4.30
CA VAL A 75 -2.83 -2.74 -3.95
C VAL A 75 -2.85 -1.96 -5.25
N ASP A 76 -3.87 -1.10 -5.38
CA ASP A 76 -4.21 -0.32 -6.56
C ASP A 76 -2.94 0.27 -7.23
N VAL A 77 -2.48 -0.35 -8.32
CA VAL A 77 -1.24 0.04 -9.02
C VAL A 77 -1.26 1.52 -9.38
N LYS A 78 -2.45 2.06 -9.67
CA LYS A 78 -2.64 3.48 -9.96
C LYS A 78 -2.50 4.37 -8.75
N HIS A 79 -2.88 3.89 -7.56
CA HIS A 79 -2.65 4.60 -6.31
C HIS A 79 -1.16 4.79 -6.06
N GLU A 80 -0.35 3.75 -6.21
CA GLU A 80 1.11 3.87 -6.06
C GLU A 80 1.74 4.75 -7.13
N GLN A 81 1.30 4.65 -8.39
CA GLN A 81 1.73 5.56 -9.46
C GLN A 81 1.38 7.02 -9.14
N PHE A 82 0.19 7.28 -8.61
CA PHE A 82 -0.22 8.60 -8.17
C PHE A 82 0.70 9.12 -7.06
N LEU A 83 0.91 8.32 -6.01
CA LEU A 83 1.79 8.69 -4.90
C LEU A 83 3.21 9.00 -5.39
N GLN A 84 3.76 8.20 -6.30
CA GLN A 84 5.09 8.44 -6.85
C GLN A 84 5.14 9.74 -7.67
N ALA A 85 4.17 9.95 -8.57
CA ALA A 85 4.14 11.11 -9.46
C ALA A 85 4.04 12.45 -8.71
N ILE A 86 3.43 12.46 -7.53
CA ILE A 86 3.30 13.66 -6.69
C ILE A 86 4.33 13.70 -5.55
N HIS A 87 5.35 12.85 -5.57
CA HIS A 87 6.35 12.74 -4.49
C HIS A 87 5.74 12.51 -3.10
N ARG A 88 4.73 11.64 -3.04
CA ARG A 88 3.93 11.30 -1.84
C ARG A 88 3.18 12.47 -1.21
N LYS A 89 3.09 13.62 -1.88
CA LYS A 89 2.29 14.78 -1.46
C LYS A 89 0.79 14.61 -1.77
N HIS A 90 0.20 13.53 -1.27
CA HIS A 90 -1.25 13.27 -1.36
C HIS A 90 -2.06 13.96 -0.25
N LYS A 91 -1.38 14.45 0.79
CA LYS A 91 -1.97 15.11 1.95
C LYS A 91 -1.86 16.62 1.85
N VAL A 92 -2.90 17.30 2.31
CA VAL A 92 -2.98 18.76 2.43
C VAL A 92 -3.30 19.11 3.87
N TYR A 93 -2.57 20.05 4.46
CA TYR A 93 -2.75 20.45 5.87
C TYR A 93 -3.51 21.77 6.00
N PHE A 94 -4.15 21.96 7.15
CA PHE A 94 -4.95 23.13 7.49
C PHE A 94 -4.57 23.75 8.83
N ALA A 95 -4.80 25.05 8.95
CA ALA A 95 -4.72 25.76 10.22
C ALA A 95 -5.89 25.38 11.15
N THR A 96 -5.75 25.69 12.44
CA THR A 96 -6.80 25.46 13.45
C THR A 96 -8.09 26.16 13.06
N GLU A 97 -9.21 25.42 13.14
CA GLU A 97 -10.58 25.88 12.81
C GLU A 97 -10.79 26.42 11.39
N LYS A 98 -9.77 26.36 10.53
CA LYS A 98 -9.84 26.85 9.16
C LYS A 98 -9.99 25.70 8.16
N PHE A 99 -10.59 26.05 7.03
CA PHE A 99 -10.69 25.23 5.83
C PHE A 99 -10.06 25.90 4.60
N ASP A 100 -9.42 27.06 4.78
CA ASP A 100 -8.72 27.78 3.72
C ASP A 100 -7.46 27.03 3.30
N LEU A 101 -7.21 27.02 1.99
CA LEU A 101 -6.01 26.41 1.42
C LEU A 101 -4.84 27.38 1.48
N SER A 102 -3.77 26.96 2.16
CA SER A 102 -2.49 27.68 2.14
C SER A 102 -1.84 27.66 0.75
N GLU A 103 -0.89 28.56 0.49
CA GLU A 103 -0.16 28.54 -0.80
C GLU A 103 0.64 27.25 -1.02
N GLU A 104 1.17 26.62 0.04
CA GLU A 104 1.79 25.30 -0.07
C GLU A 104 0.75 24.23 -0.44
N SER A 105 -0.42 24.25 0.21
CA SER A 105 -1.54 23.36 -0.10
C SER A 105 -1.95 23.49 -1.57
N LYS A 106 -2.06 24.73 -2.07
CA LYS A 106 -2.37 25.00 -3.48
C LYS A 106 -1.27 24.49 -4.42
N ARG A 107 0.02 24.62 -4.07
CA ARG A 107 1.12 24.04 -4.86
C ARG A 107 1.00 22.53 -4.98
N VAL A 108 0.72 21.85 -3.87
CA VAL A 108 0.49 20.40 -3.83
C VAL A 108 -0.69 20.02 -4.72
N LEU A 109 -1.81 20.73 -4.61
CA LEU A 109 -3.01 20.44 -5.40
C LEU A 109 -2.82 20.71 -6.90
N ARG A 110 -2.00 21.69 -7.28
CA ARG A 110 -1.60 21.88 -8.68
C ARG A 110 -0.87 20.65 -9.23
N ALA A 111 0.08 20.11 -8.48
CA ALA A 111 0.78 18.88 -8.87
C ALA A 111 -0.17 17.67 -8.97
N GLN A 112 -1.07 17.50 -8.00
CA GLN A 112 -2.10 16.45 -8.06
C GLN A 112 -3.00 16.62 -9.29
N SER A 113 -3.46 17.83 -9.58
CA SER A 113 -4.32 18.11 -10.73
C SER A 113 -3.66 17.78 -12.07
N ALA A 114 -2.35 18.02 -12.21
CA ALA A 114 -1.60 17.72 -13.42
C ALA A 114 -1.63 16.21 -13.72
N TRP A 115 -1.42 15.39 -12.70
CA TRP A 115 -1.49 13.93 -12.85
C TRP A 115 -2.92 13.46 -13.14
N LEU A 116 -3.92 14.00 -12.45
CA LEU A 116 -5.33 13.63 -12.64
C LEU A 116 -5.86 13.98 -14.03
N LYS A 117 -5.34 15.05 -14.65
CA LYS A 117 -5.69 15.42 -16.02
C LYS A 117 -5.12 14.44 -17.04
N ASN A 118 -3.97 13.84 -16.77
CA ASN A 118 -3.34 12.84 -17.63
C ASN A 118 -3.95 11.43 -17.45
N ASN A 119 -4.72 11.21 -16.37
CA ASN A 119 -5.34 9.92 -16.06
C ASN A 119 -6.87 10.07 -15.97
N PRO A 120 -7.56 10.23 -17.12
CA PRO A 120 -8.96 10.61 -17.12
C PRO A 120 -9.91 9.50 -16.64
N ASP A 121 -9.46 8.26 -16.60
CA ASP A 121 -10.23 7.09 -16.15
C ASP A 121 -10.20 6.90 -14.62
N VAL A 122 -9.38 7.68 -13.92
CA VAL A 122 -9.22 7.59 -12.46
C VAL A 122 -10.27 8.42 -11.74
N LYS A 123 -10.91 7.79 -10.73
CA LYS A 123 -11.76 8.45 -9.74
C LYS A 123 -10.99 8.64 -8.45
N ILE A 124 -11.28 9.71 -7.72
CA ILE A 124 -10.64 10.03 -6.45
C ILE A 124 -11.67 10.26 -5.35
N ILE A 125 -11.28 9.92 -4.13
CA ILE A 125 -11.98 10.27 -2.91
C ILE A 125 -11.10 11.25 -2.15
N ILE A 126 -11.67 12.38 -1.74
CA ILE A 126 -11.02 13.34 -0.85
C ILE A 126 -11.59 13.14 0.53
N GLU A 127 -10.72 12.72 1.44
CA GLU A 127 -11.06 12.50 2.84
C GLU A 127 -10.72 13.75 3.66
N GLY A 128 -11.65 14.20 4.50
CA GLY A 128 -11.46 15.34 5.39
C GLY A 128 -11.36 14.92 6.86
N HIS A 129 -10.24 15.30 7.49
CA HIS A 129 -9.91 14.99 8.88
C HIS A 129 -9.73 16.26 9.72
N CYS A 130 -9.97 16.12 11.03
CA CYS A 130 -9.86 17.16 12.03
C CYS A 130 -9.07 16.67 13.25
N ASP A 131 -8.68 17.62 14.10
CA ASP A 131 -8.14 17.29 15.42
C ASP A 131 -9.27 16.89 16.40
N GLU A 132 -8.90 16.36 17.56
CA GLU A 132 -9.86 15.77 18.51
C GLU A 132 -10.75 16.78 19.25
N ARG A 133 -10.41 18.08 19.16
CA ARG A 133 -11.02 19.15 19.95
C ARG A 133 -12.43 19.45 19.46
N GLY A 134 -13.35 19.73 20.38
CA GLY A 134 -14.75 20.03 20.05
C GLY A 134 -15.62 18.78 19.84
N THR A 135 -16.90 19.00 19.50
CA THR A 135 -17.87 17.92 19.32
C THR A 135 -17.60 17.13 18.04
N ARG A 136 -18.11 15.91 17.97
CA ARG A 136 -17.93 15.03 16.82
C ARG A 136 -18.62 15.62 15.58
N GLU A 137 -19.83 16.12 15.74
CA GLU A 137 -20.70 16.67 14.69
C GLU A 137 -20.06 17.92 14.07
N TYR A 138 -19.51 18.80 14.92
CA TYR A 138 -18.78 19.97 14.47
C TYR A 138 -17.58 19.58 13.59
N ASN A 139 -16.78 18.61 14.06
CA ASN A 139 -15.61 18.14 13.33
C ASN A 139 -15.97 17.43 12.02
N LEU A 140 -17.08 16.70 11.98
CA LEU A 140 -17.59 16.09 10.75
C LEU A 140 -17.99 17.14 9.72
N ALA A 141 -18.68 18.20 10.16
CA ALA A 141 -19.03 19.32 9.29
C ALA A 141 -17.78 20.08 8.81
N LEU A 142 -16.81 20.34 9.69
CA LEU A 142 -15.56 21.02 9.34
C LEU A 142 -14.69 20.19 8.39
N GLY A 143 -14.57 18.88 8.62
CA GLY A 143 -13.85 17.98 7.74
C GLY A 143 -14.50 17.92 6.36
N LYS A 144 -15.84 17.94 6.28
CA LYS A 144 -16.56 18.06 5.00
C LYS A 144 -16.23 19.37 4.28
N LYS A 145 -16.23 20.51 4.98
CA LYS A 145 -15.84 21.81 4.40
C LYS A 145 -14.40 21.78 3.84
N ARG A 146 -13.46 21.13 4.53
CA ARG A 146 -12.08 20.97 4.05
C ARG A 146 -12.01 20.13 2.77
N ALA A 147 -12.67 18.97 2.75
CA ALA A 147 -12.72 18.12 1.58
C ALA A 147 -13.38 18.84 0.39
N ASP A 148 -14.45 19.58 0.63
CA ASP A 148 -15.14 20.36 -0.38
C ASP A 148 -14.28 21.53 -0.90
N ALA A 149 -13.49 22.19 -0.05
CA ALA A 149 -12.54 23.24 -0.47
C ALA A 149 -11.44 22.68 -1.40
N VAL A 150 -10.89 21.51 -1.08
CA VAL A 150 -9.92 20.80 -1.95
C VAL A 150 -10.58 20.42 -3.28
N LYS A 151 -11.80 19.86 -3.25
CA LYS A 151 -12.57 19.53 -4.45
C LYS A 151 -12.79 20.75 -5.33
N GLN A 152 -13.26 21.85 -4.77
CA GLN A 152 -13.50 23.09 -5.51
C GLN A 152 -12.22 23.58 -6.20
N PHE A 153 -11.10 23.58 -5.49
CA PHE A 153 -9.83 24.00 -6.05
C PHE A 153 -9.36 23.10 -7.20
N LEU A 154 -9.47 21.77 -7.07
CA LEU A 154 -9.14 20.84 -8.15
C LEU A 154 -10.05 21.02 -9.37
N VAL A 155 -11.34 21.31 -9.16
CA VAL A 155 -12.28 21.62 -10.25
C VAL A 155 -11.87 22.91 -10.97
N THR A 156 -11.46 23.95 -10.25
CA THR A 156 -10.94 25.20 -10.86
C THR A 156 -9.69 24.94 -11.72
N LEU A 157 -8.89 23.92 -11.40
CA LEU A 157 -7.72 23.50 -12.20
C LEU A 157 -8.08 22.64 -13.42
N GLY A 158 -9.37 22.31 -13.59
CA GLY A 158 -9.90 21.58 -14.74
C GLY A 158 -10.08 20.08 -14.51
N VAL A 159 -10.07 19.60 -13.26
CA VAL A 159 -10.47 18.21 -12.95
C VAL A 159 -12.00 18.12 -12.97
N SER A 160 -12.56 17.12 -13.67
CA SER A 160 -14.01 16.95 -13.72
C SER A 160 -14.60 16.66 -12.34
N ARG A 161 -15.72 17.31 -12.02
CA ARG A 161 -16.42 17.19 -10.73
C ARG A 161 -16.88 15.75 -10.44
N ASP A 162 -17.27 15.02 -11.49
CA ASP A 162 -17.83 13.67 -11.37
C ASP A 162 -16.79 12.63 -10.98
N LYS A 163 -15.50 12.97 -11.11
CA LYS A 163 -14.38 12.11 -10.71
C LYS A 163 -14.04 12.27 -9.23
N ILE A 164 -14.60 13.27 -8.55
CA ILE A 164 -14.20 13.66 -7.20
C ILE A 164 -15.35 13.41 -6.24
N GLU A 165 -15.19 12.41 -5.38
CA GLU A 165 -16.04 12.16 -4.23
C GLU A 165 -15.43 12.83 -2.98
N THR A 166 -16.26 13.31 -2.06
CA THR A 166 -15.79 13.89 -0.79
C THR A 166 -16.39 13.13 0.39
N THR A 167 -15.54 12.73 1.33
CA THR A 167 -15.93 12.02 2.55
C THR A 167 -15.30 12.72 3.74
N SER A 168 -16.00 12.79 4.87
CA SER A 168 -15.42 13.30 6.11
C SER A 168 -15.46 12.25 7.19
N TYR A 169 -14.35 12.13 7.91
CA TYR A 169 -14.26 11.32 9.13
C TYR A 169 -14.21 12.17 10.39
N GLY A 170 -14.19 13.51 10.26
CA GLY A 170 -13.99 14.42 11.38
C GLY A 170 -12.77 14.01 12.21
N LYS A 171 -13.00 13.71 13.48
CA LYS A 171 -11.96 13.28 14.43
C LYS A 171 -11.86 11.76 14.62
N ASP A 172 -12.67 10.97 13.91
CA ASP A 172 -12.79 9.52 14.15
C ASP A 172 -11.61 8.72 13.58
N LYS A 173 -10.86 9.29 12.63
CA LYS A 173 -9.68 8.67 12.01
C LYS A 173 -8.43 9.56 12.14
N PRO A 174 -7.79 9.65 13.32
CA PRO A 174 -6.53 10.35 13.48
C PRO A 174 -5.39 9.63 12.73
N GLU A 175 -4.38 10.38 12.29
CA GLU A 175 -3.12 9.78 11.78
C GLU A 175 -2.13 9.56 12.90
N VAL A 176 -2.10 10.51 13.84
CA VAL A 176 -1.26 10.44 15.03
C VAL A 176 -2.14 10.50 16.25
N GLU A 177 -1.99 9.52 17.13
CA GLU A 177 -2.64 9.55 18.44
C GLU A 177 -2.05 10.68 19.31
N VAL A 178 -2.94 11.34 20.04
CA VAL A 178 -2.57 12.49 20.84
C VAL A 178 -2.05 12.00 22.19
N THR A 179 -0.78 12.27 22.47
CA THR A 179 -0.15 12.06 23.77
C THR A 179 0.17 13.39 24.43
N LYS A 180 0.50 13.36 25.73
CA LYS A 180 0.85 14.58 26.47
C LYS A 180 2.08 15.28 25.89
N ASP A 181 2.99 14.53 25.29
CA ASP A 181 4.28 15.03 24.83
C ASP A 181 4.23 15.58 23.39
N ASN A 182 3.28 15.13 22.56
CA ASN A 182 3.22 15.46 21.13
C ASN A 182 1.97 16.27 20.72
N LYS A 183 1.20 16.78 21.69
CA LYS A 183 -0.16 17.29 21.50
C LYS A 183 -0.34 18.23 20.30
N GLU A 184 0.44 19.31 20.25
CA GLU A 184 0.31 20.31 19.17
C GLU A 184 0.73 19.78 17.81
N GLU A 185 1.74 18.91 17.77
CA GLU A 185 2.20 18.29 16.54
C GLU A 185 1.17 17.29 16.01
N ALA A 186 0.61 16.44 16.88
CA ALA A 186 -0.45 15.52 16.53
C ALA A 186 -1.66 16.26 15.96
N TYR A 187 -2.05 17.38 16.56
CA TYR A 187 -3.13 18.22 16.03
C TYR A 187 -2.81 18.77 14.65
N ARG A 188 -1.58 19.20 14.40
CA ARG A 188 -1.14 19.70 13.09
C ARG A 188 -1.23 18.62 12.01
N LEU A 189 -0.82 17.40 12.31
CA LEU A 189 -0.87 16.26 11.39
C LEU A 189 -2.30 15.73 11.18
N ASN A 190 -3.16 15.82 12.21
CA ASN A 190 -4.55 15.38 12.12
C ASN A 190 -5.46 16.36 11.36
N ARG A 191 -5.13 17.65 11.33
CA ARG A 191 -5.80 18.65 10.49
C ARG A 191 -5.38 18.53 9.02
N ARG A 192 -5.89 17.53 8.34
CA ARG A 192 -5.54 17.23 6.94
C ARG A 192 -6.73 16.89 6.06
N SER A 193 -6.51 16.98 4.76
CA SER A 193 -7.28 16.28 3.75
C SER A 193 -6.36 15.34 2.97
N VAL A 194 -6.88 14.17 2.62
CA VAL A 194 -6.13 13.11 1.95
C VAL A 194 -6.80 12.81 0.62
N THR A 195 -6.04 12.84 -0.47
CA THR A 195 -6.52 12.38 -1.78
C THR A 195 -6.20 10.90 -1.92
N ILE A 196 -7.22 10.08 -2.09
CA ILE A 196 -7.13 8.63 -2.30
C ILE A 196 -7.65 8.30 -3.68
N ILE A 197 -6.99 7.37 -4.36
CA ILE A 197 -7.47 6.85 -5.64
C ILE A 197 -8.52 5.79 -5.36
N LYS A 198 -9.67 5.90 -6.01
CA LYS A 198 -10.74 4.91 -5.90
C LYS A 198 -10.45 3.81 -6.91
N SER A 199 -10.03 2.64 -6.41
CA SER A 199 -9.91 1.44 -7.23
C SER A 199 -11.28 1.09 -7.79
N ASN A 200 -11.40 1.00 -9.11
CA ASN A 200 -12.56 0.37 -9.71
C ASN A 200 -12.42 -1.14 -9.47
N ILE A 201 -13.03 -1.64 -8.39
CA ILE A 201 -13.29 -3.07 -8.27
C ILE A 201 -14.43 -3.34 -9.25
N ALA A 202 -14.08 -3.87 -10.42
CA ALA A 202 -15.02 -4.37 -11.40
C ALA A 202 -15.47 -5.79 -11.02
#